data_AF-A0A853FF73-F1
#
_entry.id   AF-A0A853FF73-F1
#
_cell.length_a   1.000
_cell.length_b   1.000
_cell.length_c   1.000
_cell.angle_alpha   90.00
_cell.angle_beta   90.00
_cell.angle_gamma   90.00
#
_symmetry.space_group_name_H-M   'P 1'
#
loop_
_entity.id
_entity.type
_entity.pdbx_description
1 polymer ?
#
loop_
_entity_poly.entity_id
_entity_poly.type
_entity_poly.pdbx_seq_one_letter_code
_entity_poly.pdbx_strand_id
1 'polypeptide(L)'
;MLKFVASALLLSLAPALPAAAQDSAGIIPEHGNPEADAKAWITLIRNAPERVKTNCWKLGCMVIVNETSGYDVIGFYVDSASPGRSPRWSNNQLPNSLEPAKATLRFKTGGKDMCNLPVRFELRQRDTREKIEVNTTGSFCSTPHEDSLMRIKLQEGGQVFVRGDDEAPPPGETH
;
A
#
# COMPACT_ATOMS: atom_id res chain seq x y z
N MET A 1 -5.64 -76.51 0.95
CA MET A 1 -6.38 -77.33 -0.04
C MET A 1 -7.64 -76.58 -0.44
N LEU A 2 -7.96 -76.58 -1.75
CA LEU A 2 -9.17 -76.12 -2.47
C LEU A 2 -9.56 -74.63 -2.33
N LYS A 3 -9.44 -73.75 -3.35
CA LYS A 3 -10.05 -73.65 -4.70
C LYS A 3 -11.58 -73.47 -4.69
N PHE A 4 -12.08 -72.35 -5.25
CA PHE A 4 -12.97 -72.21 -6.44
C PHE A 4 -13.34 -70.70 -6.61
N VAL A 5 -12.87 -69.99 -7.66
CA VAL A 5 -13.52 -69.71 -8.99
C VAL A 5 -14.70 -68.73 -8.86
N ALA A 6 -14.51 -67.44 -9.12
CA ALA A 6 -14.64 -66.73 -10.41
C ALA A 6 -16.09 -66.55 -10.90
N SER A 7 -16.51 -65.30 -11.11
CA SER A 7 -17.19 -64.88 -12.34
C SER A 7 -17.28 -63.37 -12.46
N ALA A 8 -17.09 -62.94 -13.69
CA ALA A 8 -16.96 -61.59 -14.19
C ALA A 8 -18.29 -60.83 -14.26
N LEU A 9 -18.20 -59.50 -14.17
CA LEU A 9 -19.11 -58.60 -14.87
C LEU A 9 -18.31 -57.46 -15.50
N LEU A 10 -18.57 -57.31 -16.80
CA LEU A 10 -17.95 -56.42 -17.77
C LEU A 10 -18.54 -55.01 -17.72
N LEU A 11 -17.70 -54.05 -18.11
CA LEU A 11 -17.95 -52.76 -18.76
C LEU A 11 -18.97 -51.78 -18.17
N SER A 12 -18.44 -50.63 -17.75
CA SER A 12 -18.96 -49.33 -18.17
C SER A 12 -17.78 -48.39 -18.42
N LEU A 13 -17.38 -48.25 -19.68
CA LEU A 13 -16.60 -47.08 -20.11
C LEU A 13 -17.55 -45.88 -20.08
N ALA A 14 -17.37 -44.99 -19.12
CA ALA A 14 -17.75 -43.59 -19.28
C ALA A 14 -16.46 -42.79 -19.40
N PRO A 15 -16.30 -41.92 -20.42
CA PRO A 15 -15.21 -40.98 -20.44
C PRO A 15 -15.37 -40.08 -19.21
N ALA A 16 -14.43 -40.18 -18.26
CA ALA A 16 -14.26 -39.13 -17.27
C ALA A 16 -13.95 -37.86 -18.09
N LEU A 17 -14.91 -36.94 -18.09
CA LEU A 17 -14.73 -35.59 -18.58
C LEU A 17 -13.40 -35.05 -18.04
N PRO A 18 -12.64 -34.29 -18.84
CA PRO A 18 -11.48 -33.61 -18.32
C PRO A 18 -11.93 -32.82 -17.10
N ALA A 19 -11.24 -33.06 -15.97
CA ALA A 19 -11.34 -32.24 -14.80
C ALA A 19 -11.28 -30.80 -15.28
N ALA A 20 -12.41 -30.10 -15.16
CA ALA A 20 -12.48 -28.69 -15.41
C ALA A 20 -11.32 -28.09 -14.63
N ALA A 21 -10.38 -27.50 -15.36
CA ALA A 21 -9.40 -26.61 -14.78
C ALA A 21 -10.21 -25.64 -13.91
N GLN A 22 -10.11 -25.81 -12.60
CA GLN A 22 -10.54 -24.81 -11.65
C GLN A 22 -9.50 -23.69 -11.72
N ASP A 23 -9.45 -23.01 -12.87
CA ASP A 23 -8.98 -21.64 -12.97
C ASP A 23 -10.07 -20.76 -12.37
N SER A 24 -10.32 -20.93 -11.08
CA SER A 24 -10.77 -19.82 -10.26
C SER A 24 -9.51 -19.12 -9.82
N ALA A 25 -9.03 -18.26 -10.73
CA ALA A 25 -8.15 -17.16 -10.43
C ALA A 25 -8.50 -16.65 -9.03
N GLY A 26 -7.53 -16.73 -8.12
CA GLY A 26 -7.68 -16.17 -6.78
C GLY A 26 -8.20 -14.75 -6.92
N ILE A 27 -9.25 -14.44 -6.15
CA ILE A 27 -9.87 -13.12 -6.11
C ILE A 27 -8.75 -12.10 -5.90
N ILE A 28 -8.41 -11.38 -6.98
CA ILE A 28 -7.59 -10.18 -6.91
C ILE A 28 -8.46 -9.17 -6.16
N PRO A 29 -8.04 -8.65 -4.99
CA PRO A 29 -8.83 -7.65 -4.29
C PRO A 29 -9.05 -6.46 -5.23
N GLU A 30 -10.31 -6.09 -5.41
CA GLU A 30 -10.73 -4.93 -6.18
C GLU A 30 -9.80 -3.74 -5.92
N HIS A 31 -9.39 -3.10 -7.02
CA HIS A 31 -8.68 -1.84 -7.02
C HIS A 31 -9.30 -0.87 -6.00
N GLY A 32 -8.42 -0.22 -5.22
CA GLY A 32 -8.79 0.62 -4.09
C GLY A 32 -9.87 1.62 -4.46
N ASN A 33 -11.01 1.50 -3.78
CA ASN A 33 -12.17 2.36 -3.94
C ASN A 33 -11.83 3.76 -3.40
N PRO A 34 -11.64 4.77 -4.27
CA PRO A 34 -11.23 6.12 -3.83
C PRO A 34 -12.26 6.76 -2.90
N GLU A 35 -13.54 6.39 -3.03
CA GLU A 35 -14.61 6.83 -2.13
C GLU A 35 -14.47 6.18 -0.75
N ALA A 36 -14.08 4.90 -0.68
CA ALA A 36 -13.78 4.23 0.58
C ALA A 36 -12.54 4.84 1.26
N ASP A 37 -11.52 5.19 0.48
CA ASP A 37 -10.30 5.82 0.97
C ASP A 37 -10.56 7.23 1.50
N ALA A 38 -11.33 8.04 0.75
CA ALA A 38 -11.79 9.35 1.20
C ALA A 38 -12.67 9.24 2.46
N LYS A 39 -13.58 8.26 2.53
CA LYS A 39 -14.41 8.00 3.72
C LYS A 39 -13.56 7.58 4.92
N ALA A 40 -12.53 6.76 4.73
CA ALA A 40 -11.60 6.37 5.78
C ALA A 40 -10.84 7.60 6.31
N TRP A 41 -10.38 8.47 5.42
CA TRP A 41 -9.72 9.73 5.77
C TRP A 41 -10.63 10.69 6.54
N ILE A 42 -11.84 10.92 6.03
CA ILE A 42 -12.85 11.75 6.69
C ILE A 42 -13.15 11.21 8.08
N THR A 43 -13.27 9.89 8.22
CA THR A 43 -13.53 9.24 9.52
C THR A 43 -12.35 9.44 10.47
N LEU A 44 -11.13 9.30 9.98
CA LEU A 44 -9.91 9.44 10.79
C LEU A 44 -9.72 10.88 11.29
N ILE A 45 -9.94 11.88 10.44
CA ILE A 45 -9.88 13.30 10.85
C ILE A 45 -11.06 13.70 11.72
N ARG A 46 -12.28 13.25 11.41
CA ARG A 46 -13.49 13.62 12.17
C ARG A 46 -13.37 13.20 13.64
N ASN A 47 -12.77 12.05 13.90
CA ASN A 47 -12.56 11.50 15.23
C ASN A 47 -11.25 11.96 15.90
N ALA A 48 -10.41 12.76 15.21
CA ALA A 48 -9.18 13.27 15.79
C ALA A 48 -9.45 14.34 16.86
N PRO A 49 -8.51 14.61 17.78
CA PRO A 49 -8.62 15.75 18.71
C PRO A 49 -8.77 17.08 17.95
N GLU A 50 -9.51 18.05 18.50
CA GLU A 50 -9.75 19.37 17.86
C GLU A 50 -8.47 20.09 17.42
N ARG A 51 -7.39 19.95 18.19
CA ARG A 51 -6.08 20.49 17.84
C ARG A 51 -5.54 19.91 16.52
N VAL A 52 -5.74 18.61 16.28
CA VAL A 52 -5.31 17.94 15.05
C VAL A 52 -6.13 18.45 13.87
N LYS A 53 -7.46 18.55 14.00
CA LYS A 53 -8.33 19.10 12.95
C LYS A 53 -7.94 20.53 12.58
N THR A 54 -7.73 21.38 13.58
CA THR A 54 -7.32 22.78 13.39
C THR A 54 -5.96 22.87 12.69
N ASN A 55 -5.01 22.01 13.06
CA ASN A 55 -3.70 21.99 12.43
C ASN A 55 -3.76 21.47 10.99
N CYS A 56 -4.55 20.43 10.69
CA CYS A 56 -4.77 19.98 9.33
C CYS A 56 -5.36 21.10 8.47
N TRP A 57 -6.37 21.80 8.98
CA TRP A 57 -6.95 22.94 8.26
C TRP A 57 -5.95 24.07 7.99
N LYS A 58 -5.07 24.37 8.95
CA LYS A 58 -4.10 25.48 8.84
C LYS A 58 -2.85 25.15 8.03
N LEU A 59 -2.40 23.91 8.06
CA LEU A 59 -1.10 23.50 7.53
C LEU A 59 -1.23 22.54 6.35
N GLY A 60 -2.35 21.86 6.20
CA GLY A 60 -2.47 20.64 5.40
C GLY A 60 -1.96 19.42 6.18
N CYS A 61 -2.55 18.28 5.90
CA CYS A 61 -2.19 16.99 6.49
C CYS A 61 -1.73 16.00 5.42
N MET A 62 -0.77 15.16 5.80
CA MET A 62 -0.35 13.99 5.05
C MET A 62 -0.65 12.77 5.90
N VAL A 63 -1.41 11.82 5.36
CA VAL A 63 -1.63 10.52 5.99
C VAL A 63 -0.91 9.47 5.18
N ILE A 64 -0.17 8.64 5.89
CA ILE A 64 0.60 7.55 5.33
C ILE A 64 -0.07 6.27 5.82
N VAL A 65 -0.52 5.43 4.89
CA VAL A 65 -1.23 4.17 5.17
C VAL A 65 -0.36 3.02 4.68
N ASN A 66 -0.17 2.02 5.54
CA ASN A 66 0.44 0.76 5.12
C ASN A 66 -0.65 -0.22 4.69
N GLU A 67 -0.73 -0.47 3.39
CA GLU A 67 -1.66 -1.44 2.79
C GLU A 67 -0.95 -2.72 2.35
N THR A 68 0.33 -2.85 2.67
CA THR A 68 1.14 -4.01 2.32
C THR A 68 0.98 -5.08 3.38
N SER A 69 0.31 -6.18 3.04
CA SER A 69 0.18 -7.34 3.92
C SER A 69 1.53 -7.99 4.17
N GLY A 70 1.78 -8.43 5.41
CA GLY A 70 3.03 -9.13 5.77
C GLY A 70 4.27 -8.26 5.96
N TYR A 71 4.18 -6.94 5.73
CA TYR A 71 5.28 -6.00 5.93
C TYR A 71 4.92 -4.91 6.91
N ASP A 72 5.82 -4.62 7.85
CA ASP A 72 5.77 -3.40 8.66
C ASP A 72 6.57 -2.31 7.95
N VAL A 73 6.05 -1.08 7.86
CA VAL A 73 6.87 0.07 7.46
C VAL A 73 7.67 0.50 8.68
N ILE A 74 8.97 0.26 8.67
CA ILE A 74 9.85 0.51 9.80
C ILE A 74 10.61 1.84 9.69
N GLY A 75 10.63 2.44 8.50
CA GLY A 75 11.31 3.71 8.26
C GLY A 75 10.56 4.60 7.27
N PHE A 76 10.57 5.90 7.54
CA PHE A 76 10.15 6.95 6.62
C PHE A 76 11.18 8.06 6.65
N TYR A 77 11.73 8.41 5.48
CA TYR A 77 12.80 9.37 5.34
C TYR A 77 12.45 10.37 4.25
N VAL A 78 12.82 11.63 4.46
CA VAL A 78 12.62 12.71 3.49
C VAL A 78 13.99 13.25 3.08
N ASP A 79 14.20 13.44 1.79
CA ASP A 79 15.42 14.09 1.30
C ASP A 79 15.35 15.60 1.53
N SER A 80 16.34 16.11 2.25
CA SER A 80 16.48 17.53 2.59
C SER A 80 17.62 18.21 1.84
N ALA A 81 18.20 17.53 0.84
CA ALA A 81 19.20 18.11 -0.03
C ALA A 81 18.57 19.15 -0.96
N SER A 82 19.32 20.22 -1.26
CA SER A 82 18.94 21.14 -2.33
C SER A 82 18.91 20.38 -3.67
N PRO A 83 18.02 20.76 -4.61
CA PRO A 83 17.95 20.12 -5.92
C PRO A 83 19.32 20.04 -6.60
N GLY A 84 19.65 18.88 -7.17
CA GLY A 84 20.92 18.64 -7.87
C GLY A 84 22.11 18.29 -6.97
N ARG A 85 21.91 18.15 -5.65
CA ARG A 85 22.92 17.61 -4.73
C ARG A 85 22.65 16.16 -4.38
N SER A 86 23.67 15.49 -3.85
CA SER A 86 23.54 14.15 -3.27
C SER A 86 22.44 14.13 -2.20
N PRO A 87 21.57 13.09 -2.17
CA PRO A 87 20.51 13.00 -1.18
C PRO A 87 21.03 13.12 0.24
N ARG A 88 20.31 13.89 1.06
CA ARG A 88 20.54 14.03 2.49
C ARG A 88 19.26 13.65 3.21
N TRP A 89 19.12 12.35 3.39
CA TRP A 89 18.00 11.74 4.09
C TRP A 89 17.91 12.24 5.53
N SER A 90 16.69 12.56 5.97
CA SER A 90 16.37 12.85 7.36
C SER A 90 16.64 11.65 8.27
N ASN A 91 16.55 11.85 9.59
CA ASN A 91 16.33 10.73 10.51
C ASN A 91 15.00 10.03 10.21
N ASN A 92 14.79 8.83 10.74
CA ASN A 92 13.50 8.15 10.66
C ASN A 92 12.41 9.04 11.26
N GLN A 93 11.40 9.31 10.45
CA GLN A 93 10.32 10.21 10.76
C GLN A 93 9.12 9.49 11.40
N LEU A 94 9.09 8.14 11.41
CA LEU A 94 8.05 7.38 12.09
C LEU A 94 8.31 7.30 13.60
N PRO A 95 7.32 7.57 14.46
CA PRO A 95 7.47 7.38 15.90
C PRO A 95 7.52 5.89 16.29
N ASN A 96 6.83 5.04 15.54
CA ASN A 96 6.79 3.59 15.67
C ASN A 96 6.65 2.96 14.28
N SER A 97 6.96 1.67 14.14
CA SER A 97 6.68 0.94 12.89
C SER A 97 5.19 0.96 12.57
N LEU A 98 4.86 1.15 11.30
CA LEU A 98 3.49 1.14 10.80
C LEU A 98 3.12 -0.28 10.34
N GLU A 99 2.36 -0.99 11.18
CA GLU A 99 1.87 -2.34 10.87
C GLU A 99 0.89 -2.34 9.68
N PRO A 100 0.63 -3.50 9.05
CA PRO A 100 -0.38 -3.61 8.00
C PRO A 100 -1.75 -3.06 8.43
N ALA A 101 -2.44 -2.38 7.50
CA ALA A 101 -3.72 -1.71 7.71
C ALA A 101 -3.72 -0.62 8.80
N LYS A 102 -2.53 -0.09 9.17
CA LYS A 102 -2.40 1.07 10.04
C LYS A 102 -2.04 2.32 9.25
N ALA A 103 -2.37 3.46 9.84
CA ALA A 103 -2.08 4.78 9.29
C ALA A 103 -1.36 5.65 10.32
N THR A 104 -0.55 6.60 9.83
CA THR A 104 0.03 7.68 10.63
C THR A 104 -0.24 9.03 9.95
N LEU A 105 -0.32 10.09 10.75
CA LEU A 105 -0.64 11.43 10.29
C LEU A 105 0.55 12.37 10.55
N ARG A 106 0.80 13.25 9.59
CA ARG A 106 1.80 14.32 9.66
C ARG A 106 1.21 15.63 9.19
N PHE A 107 1.69 16.72 9.77
CA PHE A 107 1.37 18.08 9.30
C PHE A 107 2.36 18.51 8.22
N LYS A 108 1.87 19.17 7.16
CA LYS A 108 2.71 19.77 6.13
C LYS A 108 3.21 21.12 6.62
N THR A 109 4.44 21.18 7.09
CA THR A 109 5.04 22.41 7.65
C THR A 109 6.05 23.07 6.71
N GLY A 110 6.15 22.58 5.48
CA GLY A 110 7.18 22.99 4.53
C GLY A 110 6.82 24.25 3.73
N GLY A 111 7.85 24.96 3.26
CA GLY A 111 7.71 26.05 2.29
C GLY A 111 7.44 25.54 0.87
N LYS A 112 7.37 26.46 -0.11
CA LYS A 112 7.13 26.12 -1.52
C LYS A 112 8.17 25.16 -2.12
N ASP A 113 9.38 25.20 -1.58
CA ASP A 113 10.49 24.30 -1.93
C ASP A 113 10.28 22.85 -1.48
N MET A 114 9.28 22.59 -0.63
CA MET A 114 8.97 21.27 -0.09
C MET A 114 7.74 20.62 -0.75
N CYS A 115 7.21 21.17 -1.85
CA CYS A 115 6.05 20.61 -2.54
C CYS A 115 6.36 19.32 -3.32
N ASN A 116 7.64 19.04 -3.61
CA ASN A 116 8.04 17.82 -4.31
C ASN A 116 9.39 17.35 -3.78
N LEU A 117 9.35 16.60 -2.68
CA LEU A 117 10.55 16.04 -2.06
C LEU A 117 10.62 14.54 -2.32
N PRO A 118 11.80 14.00 -2.65
CA PRO A 118 12.04 12.57 -2.60
C PRO A 118 11.81 12.04 -1.19
N VAL A 119 11.13 10.91 -1.10
CA VAL A 119 10.89 10.19 0.15
C VAL A 119 11.25 8.74 -0.02
N ARG A 120 11.64 8.12 1.10
CA ARG A 120 11.98 6.71 1.15
C ARG A 120 11.25 6.03 2.28
N PHE A 121 10.65 4.89 1.99
CA PHE A 121 10.10 3.97 2.97
C PHE A 121 10.99 2.74 3.08
N GLU A 122 11.24 2.31 4.31
CA GLU A 122 11.83 1.00 4.60
C GLU A 122 10.73 0.08 5.11
N LEU A 123 10.50 -1.02 4.39
CA LEU A 123 9.57 -2.05 4.81
C LEU A 123 10.35 -3.25 5.32
N ARG A 124 9.80 -3.93 6.31
CA ARG A 124 10.36 -5.16 6.87
C ARG A 124 9.32 -6.27 6.84
N GLN A 125 9.63 -7.36 6.17
CA GLN A 125 8.78 -8.55 6.19
C GLN A 125 8.73 -9.12 7.62
N ARG A 126 7.53 -9.44 8.10
CA ARG A 126 7.32 -9.85 9.50
C ARG A 126 8.02 -11.16 9.85
N ASP A 127 7.94 -12.14 8.96
CA ASP A 127 8.41 -13.49 9.23
C ASP A 127 9.93 -13.63 9.01
N THR A 128 10.42 -13.15 7.86
CA THR A 128 11.83 -13.32 7.47
C THR A 128 12.74 -12.19 7.98
N ARG A 129 12.15 -11.06 8.40
CA ARG A 129 12.86 -9.81 8.71
C ARG A 129 13.61 -9.18 7.52
N GLU A 130 13.39 -9.67 6.30
CA GLU A 130 13.93 -9.07 5.08
C GLU A 130 13.48 -7.62 4.95
N LYS A 131 14.38 -6.75 4.47
CA LYS A 131 14.11 -5.34 4.29
C LYS A 131 14.09 -4.98 2.82
N ILE A 132 13.12 -4.15 2.46
CA ILE A 132 13.03 -3.55 1.13
C ILE A 132 12.92 -2.03 1.26
N GLU A 133 13.52 -1.31 0.33
CA GLU A 133 13.45 0.14 0.24
C GLU A 133 12.55 0.56 -0.92
N VAL A 134 11.73 1.58 -0.69
CA VAL A 134 10.79 2.11 -1.66
C VAL A 134 11.00 3.61 -1.74
N ASN A 135 11.37 4.09 -2.91
CA ASN A 135 11.56 5.52 -3.16
C ASN A 135 10.36 6.05 -3.93
N THR A 136 9.88 7.23 -3.55
CA THR A 136 8.79 7.95 -4.22
C THR A 136 8.98 9.46 -3.97
N THR A 137 8.01 10.28 -4.34
CA THR A 137 7.96 11.70 -4.04
C THR A 137 6.76 12.05 -3.18
N GLY A 138 6.87 13.15 -2.44
CA GLY A 138 5.82 13.64 -1.56
C GLY A 138 5.75 15.15 -1.49
N SER A 139 4.53 15.67 -1.34
CA SER A 139 4.28 17.09 -1.11
C SER A 139 4.13 17.39 0.39
N PHE A 140 5.07 18.16 0.92
CA PHE A 140 5.12 18.59 2.31
C PHE A 140 4.93 20.10 2.48
N CYS A 141 4.71 20.81 1.38
CA CYS A 141 4.47 22.24 1.46
C CYS A 141 3.09 22.52 2.07
N SER A 142 3.01 23.55 2.89
CA SER A 142 1.76 23.93 3.54
C SER A 142 0.82 24.69 2.59
N THR A 143 1.22 24.99 1.36
CA THR A 143 0.45 25.79 0.41
C THR A 143 0.67 25.29 -1.03
N PRO A 144 -0.38 24.98 -1.80
CA PRO A 144 -1.81 25.06 -1.43
C PRO A 144 -2.17 24.11 -0.26
N HIS A 145 -3.18 24.49 0.53
CA HIS A 145 -3.63 23.74 1.71
C HIS A 145 -4.43 22.50 1.28
N GLU A 146 -3.73 21.57 0.62
CA GLU A 146 -4.31 20.32 0.16
C GLU A 146 -3.83 19.20 1.07
N ASP A 147 -4.76 18.39 1.54
CA ASP A 147 -4.44 17.16 2.23
C ASP A 147 -3.88 16.15 1.21
N SER A 148 -3.00 15.23 1.65
CA SER A 148 -2.49 14.18 0.78
C SER A 148 -2.49 12.83 1.45
N LEU A 149 -2.91 11.82 0.72
CA LEU A 149 -2.80 10.42 1.09
C LEU A 149 -1.57 9.77 0.42
N MET A 150 -0.77 9.04 1.19
CA MET A 150 0.27 8.15 0.70
C MET A 150 -0.09 6.71 1.07
N ARG A 151 -0.38 5.89 0.06
CA ARG A 151 -0.73 4.47 0.26
C ARG A 151 0.44 3.59 -0.10
N ILE A 152 0.97 2.82 0.83
CA ILE A 152 2.12 1.94 0.59
C ILE A 152 1.58 0.54 0.29
N LYS A 153 1.59 0.15 -0.99
CA LYS A 153 1.10 -1.16 -1.45
C LYS A 153 2.16 -1.88 -2.31
N LEU A 154 2.69 -2.99 -1.80
CA LEU A 154 3.47 -3.95 -2.59
C LEU A 154 2.52 -4.74 -3.51
N GLN A 155 2.76 -4.70 -4.82
CA GLN A 155 2.07 -5.52 -5.81
C GLN A 155 2.81 -6.84 -6.06
N GLU A 156 2.08 -7.82 -6.60
CA GLU A 156 2.65 -9.09 -7.06
C GLU A 156 3.76 -8.80 -8.09
N GLY A 157 4.98 -9.29 -7.80
CA GLY A 157 6.19 -8.93 -8.54
C GLY A 157 7.15 -7.99 -7.79
N GLY A 158 6.81 -7.57 -6.57
CA GLY A 158 7.72 -6.84 -5.67
C GLY A 158 7.76 -5.33 -5.89
N GLN A 159 6.89 -4.78 -6.74
CA GLN A 159 6.81 -3.34 -6.99
C GLN A 159 5.92 -2.68 -5.94
N VAL A 160 6.46 -1.71 -5.19
CA VAL A 160 5.66 -0.91 -4.25
C VAL A 160 5.20 0.36 -4.95
N PHE A 161 3.89 0.57 -4.96
CA PHE A 161 3.29 1.81 -5.42
C PHE A 161 3.00 2.68 -4.21
N VAL A 162 3.37 3.96 -4.31
CA VAL A 162 2.92 5.00 -3.39
C VAL A 162 2.13 6.01 -4.20
N ARG A 163 0.80 5.89 -4.14
CA ARG A 163 -0.11 6.80 -4.85
C ARG A 163 -0.35 8.04 -3.99
N GLY A 164 -0.04 9.21 -4.53
CA GLY A 164 -0.58 10.50 -4.08
C GLY A 164 -1.90 10.82 -4.78
N ASP A 165 -2.76 11.62 -4.17
CA ASP A 165 -4.08 11.97 -4.73
C ASP A 165 -4.01 12.66 -6.11
N ASP A 166 -2.85 13.22 -6.48
CA ASP A 166 -2.62 13.94 -7.74
C ASP A 166 -2.07 13.07 -8.89
N GLU A 167 -1.83 11.77 -8.66
CA GLU A 167 -1.23 10.89 -9.68
C GLU A 167 -2.31 10.26 -10.58
N ALA A 168 -2.35 10.74 -11.83
CA ALA A 168 -3.20 10.19 -12.88
C ALA A 168 -2.90 8.69 -13.09
N PRO A 169 -3.93 7.86 -13.37
CA PRO A 169 -3.72 6.44 -13.62
C PRO A 169 -2.75 6.25 -14.80
N PRO A 170 -1.92 5.19 -14.77
CA PRO A 170 -1.04 4.89 -15.88
C PRO A 170 -1.85 4.75 -17.19
N PRO A 171 -1.29 5.17 -18.34
CA PRO A 171 -2.00 5.13 -19.61
C PRO A 171 -2.35 3.68 -19.97
N GLY A 172 -3.64 3.34 -19.88
CA GLY A 172 -4.15 2.00 -20.17
C GLY A 172 -5.46 1.64 -19.46
N GLU A 173 -5.83 2.35 -18.39
CA GLU A 173 -7.10 2.15 -17.67
C GLU A 173 -8.16 3.16 -18.17
N THR A 174 -8.93 2.77 -19.19
CA THR A 174 -10.20 3.46 -19.53
C THR A 174 -11.35 2.75 -18.83
N HIS A 175 -12.19 3.56 -18.17
CA HIS A 175 -13.39 3.27 -17.36
C HIS A 175 -14.18 2.00 -17.65
#